data_AF-A0A1S3HE68-F1
#
_entry.id   AF-A0A1S3HE68-F1
#
_cell.length_a   1.000
_cell.length_b   1.000
_cell.length_c   1.000
_cell.angle_alpha   90.00
_cell.angle_beta   90.00
_cell.angle_gamma   90.00
#
_symmetry.space_group_name_H-M   'P 1'
#
loop_
_entity.id
_entity.type
_entity.pdbx_description
1 polymer ?
#
loop_
_entity_poly.entity_id
_entity_poly.type
_entity_poly.pdbx_seq_one_letter_code
_entity_poly.pdbx_strand_id
1 'polypeptide(L)'
;MTFIRWVIFCLLIFIKKSRETWRYGNEIGQSELFNTRNPIKLEYLVEQDGVEIEWQINGNCVVSNKSSQVASLTCSKPGQYKVDLKLNGSSTEEAGRYINVQAYHACYRWYLVKSNNQSLSVRIHHENTESTSDHTMASFFHDLSSKQL
;
A
#
# COMPACT_ATOMS: atom_id res chain seq x y z
N MET A 1 -48.20 4.79 -17.25
CA MET A 1 -46.94 4.25 -17.83
C MET A 1 -45.81 5.28 -17.98
N THR A 2 -46.06 6.58 -17.86
CA THR A 2 -45.05 7.65 -18.00
C THR A 2 -44.20 7.86 -16.74
N PHE A 3 -44.80 7.73 -15.54
CA PHE A 3 -44.11 7.92 -14.26
C PHE A 3 -42.98 6.89 -14.04
N ILE A 4 -43.23 5.62 -14.37
CA ILE A 4 -42.25 4.53 -14.27
C ILE A 4 -41.07 4.78 -15.23
N ARG A 5 -41.30 5.33 -16.43
CA ARG A 5 -40.22 5.70 -17.36
C ARG A 5 -39.33 6.81 -16.79
N TRP A 6 -39.91 7.80 -16.11
CA TRP A 6 -39.14 8.87 -15.46
C TRP A 6 -38.32 8.37 -14.27
N VAL A 7 -38.87 7.47 -13.47
CA VAL A 7 -38.14 6.84 -12.35
C VAL A 7 -36.99 5.97 -12.86
N ILE A 8 -37.21 5.16 -13.89
CA ILE A 8 -36.15 4.35 -14.52
C ILE A 8 -35.10 5.25 -15.17
N PHE A 9 -35.50 6.34 -15.84
CA PHE A 9 -34.57 7.28 -16.44
C PHE A 9 -33.71 8.00 -15.39
N CYS A 10 -34.31 8.43 -14.27
CA CYS A 10 -33.58 8.98 -13.14
C CYS A 10 -32.62 7.94 -12.54
N LEU A 11 -33.07 6.71 -12.29
CA LEU A 11 -32.22 5.63 -11.80
C LEU A 11 -31.04 5.36 -12.75
N LEU A 12 -31.26 5.31 -14.06
CA LEU A 12 -30.18 5.13 -15.05
C LEU A 12 -29.19 6.31 -15.06
N ILE A 13 -29.65 7.54 -14.79
CA ILE A 13 -28.78 8.71 -14.63
C ILE A 13 -27.96 8.61 -13.33
N PHE A 14 -28.59 8.19 -12.22
CA PHE A 14 -27.91 8.02 -10.94
C PHE A 14 -26.89 6.87 -10.97
N ILE A 15 -27.19 5.76 -11.65
CA ILE A 15 -26.26 4.63 -11.83
C ILE A 15 -25.05 5.06 -12.70
N LYS A 16 -25.23 5.96 -13.66
CA LYS A 16 -24.13 6.48 -14.49
C LYS A 16 -23.21 7.49 -13.78
N LYS A 17 -23.62 8.04 -12.63
CA LYS A 17 -22.94 9.18 -11.98
C LYS A 17 -21.80 8.79 -11.04
N SER A 18 -21.62 7.51 -10.67
CA SER A 18 -20.45 7.08 -9.88
C SER A 18 -19.29 6.63 -10.79
N ARG A 19 -18.72 7.54 -11.56
CA ARG A 19 -17.45 7.26 -12.25
C ARG A 19 -16.33 7.72 -11.34
N GLU A 20 -15.79 6.77 -10.56
CA GLU A 20 -14.47 6.95 -9.99
C GLU A 20 -13.48 7.10 -11.15
N THR A 21 -12.75 8.20 -11.17
CA THR A 21 -11.80 8.55 -12.22
C THR A 21 -10.45 7.85 -12.06
N TRP A 22 -10.12 7.49 -10.82
CA TRP A 22 -8.94 6.72 -10.48
C TRP A 22 -9.21 5.77 -9.31
N ARG A 23 -8.30 4.83 -9.07
CA ARG A 23 -8.34 3.89 -7.95
C ARG A 23 -6.95 3.64 -7.39
N TYR A 24 -6.93 3.11 -6.17
CA TYR A 24 -5.71 2.59 -5.54
C TYR A 24 -5.95 1.21 -4.95
N GLY A 25 -4.91 0.39 -4.90
CA GLY A 25 -5.00 -1.00 -4.45
C GLY A 25 -3.63 -1.62 -4.24
N ASN A 26 -3.60 -2.86 -3.75
CA ASN A 26 -2.42 -3.72 -3.88
C ASN A 26 -2.63 -4.70 -5.06
N GLU A 27 -1.65 -5.54 -5.34
CA GLU A 27 -1.76 -6.55 -6.41
C GLU A 27 -2.92 -7.54 -6.20
N ILE A 28 -3.45 -7.64 -4.99
CA ILE A 28 -4.51 -8.58 -4.58
C ILE A 28 -5.87 -7.87 -4.40
N GLY A 29 -5.95 -6.55 -4.65
CA GLY A 29 -7.18 -5.75 -4.47
C GLY A 29 -7.65 -5.52 -3.03
N GLN A 30 -6.84 -5.82 -2.02
CA GLN A 30 -7.18 -5.64 -0.59
C GLN A 30 -6.53 -4.37 -0.03
N SER A 31 -7.32 -3.33 0.21
CA SER A 31 -6.83 -2.04 0.75
C SER A 31 -6.44 -2.07 2.23
N GLU A 32 -6.80 -3.13 2.96
CA GLU A 32 -6.48 -3.29 4.39
C GLU A 32 -5.00 -3.59 4.65
N LEU A 33 -4.19 -3.79 3.60
CA LEU A 33 -2.81 -4.27 3.69
C LEU A 33 -1.75 -3.24 3.28
N PHE A 34 -2.09 -1.95 3.24
CA PHE A 34 -1.10 -0.92 2.93
C PHE A 34 -0.16 -0.70 4.11
N ASN A 35 1.12 -0.96 3.86
CA ASN A 35 2.16 -0.81 4.85
C ASN A 35 3.42 -0.18 4.23
N THR A 36 4.40 0.17 5.06
CA THR A 36 5.64 0.82 4.63
C THR A 36 6.56 -0.03 3.74
N ARG A 37 6.27 -1.32 3.57
CA ARG A 37 7.09 -2.25 2.78
C ARG A 37 6.51 -2.50 1.39
N ASN A 38 5.19 -2.63 1.29
CA ASN A 38 4.54 -3.03 0.05
C ASN A 38 4.11 -1.81 -0.78
N PRO A 39 4.40 -1.78 -2.10
CA PRO A 39 3.95 -0.71 -2.96
C PRO A 39 2.43 -0.72 -3.12
N ILE A 40 1.84 0.47 -3.16
CA ILE A 40 0.43 0.70 -3.43
C ILE A 40 0.30 1.07 -4.91
N LYS A 41 -0.50 0.32 -5.66
CA LYS A 41 -0.78 0.61 -7.07
C LYS A 41 -1.77 1.77 -7.16
N LEU A 42 -1.44 2.78 -7.96
CA LEU A 42 -2.31 3.88 -8.39
C LEU A 42 -2.69 3.64 -9.85
N GLU A 43 -3.95 3.88 -10.20
CA GLU A 43 -4.44 3.64 -11.55
C GLU A 43 -5.50 4.67 -11.95
N TYR A 44 -5.21 5.45 -13.00
CA TYR A 44 -6.16 6.36 -13.63
C TYR A 44 -7.02 5.60 -14.65
N LEU A 45 -8.34 5.67 -14.49
CA LEU A 45 -9.31 4.80 -15.16
C LEU A 45 -9.88 5.40 -16.45
N VAL A 46 -9.65 6.68 -16.70
CA VAL A 46 -10.30 7.41 -17.79
C VAL A 46 -9.27 8.07 -18.69
N GLU A 47 -8.70 7.34 -19.63
CA GLU A 47 -7.82 7.98 -20.61
C GLU A 47 -8.62 8.98 -21.48
N GLN A 48 -8.18 10.24 -21.49
CA GLN A 48 -8.74 11.30 -22.32
C GLN A 48 -7.64 11.81 -23.24
N ASP A 49 -7.95 11.91 -24.53
CA ASP A 49 -7.00 12.36 -25.55
C ASP A 49 -6.50 13.78 -25.25
N GLY A 50 -5.18 13.95 -25.21
CA GLY A 50 -4.54 15.25 -24.94
C GLY A 50 -4.55 15.70 -23.47
N VAL A 51 -5.01 14.88 -22.52
CA VAL A 51 -4.92 15.16 -21.08
C VAL A 51 -3.69 14.48 -20.50
N GLU A 52 -2.76 15.28 -19.99
CA GLU A 52 -1.61 14.77 -19.24
C GLU A 52 -1.98 14.67 -17.76
N ILE A 53 -1.59 13.56 -17.12
CA ILE A 53 -1.83 13.36 -15.69
C ILE A 53 -0.57 13.59 -14.87
N GLU A 54 -0.75 13.98 -13.61
CA GLU A 54 0.33 14.07 -12.64
C GLU A 54 -0.15 13.64 -11.25
N TRP A 55 0.43 12.55 -10.73
CA TRP A 55 0.26 12.13 -9.34
C TRP A 55 1.03 13.06 -8.41
N GLN A 56 0.31 13.67 -7.46
CA GLN A 56 0.88 14.56 -6.46
C GLN A 56 0.74 13.95 -5.06
N ILE A 57 1.88 13.83 -4.38
CA ILE A 57 1.96 13.38 -3.00
C ILE A 57 3.10 14.11 -2.29
N ASN A 58 2.91 14.36 -1.00
CA ASN A 58 3.86 15.05 -0.14
C ASN A 58 4.32 14.15 1.01
N GLY A 59 5.43 14.53 1.65
CA GLY A 59 5.91 13.89 2.87
C GLY A 59 6.77 12.66 2.60
N ASN A 60 6.50 11.56 3.30
CA ASN A 60 7.39 10.39 3.36
C ASN A 60 7.09 9.35 2.27
N CYS A 61 6.34 9.70 1.23
CA CYS A 61 5.96 8.78 0.16
C CYS A 61 6.48 9.25 -1.20
N VAL A 62 6.72 8.28 -2.08
CA VAL A 62 7.28 8.49 -3.42
C VAL A 62 6.46 7.69 -4.42
N VAL A 63 6.15 8.31 -5.56
CA VAL A 63 5.50 7.67 -6.72
C VAL A 63 6.57 7.35 -7.76
N SER A 64 6.59 6.11 -8.27
CA SER A 64 7.60 5.63 -9.22
C SER A 64 7.64 6.43 -10.53
N ASN A 65 6.47 6.75 -11.09
CA ASN A 65 6.34 7.65 -12.24
C ASN A 65 5.04 8.45 -12.10
N LYS A 66 5.17 9.76 -11.88
CA LYS A 66 4.03 10.65 -11.62
C LYS A 66 3.14 10.89 -12.84
N SER A 67 3.66 10.74 -14.05
CA SER A 67 2.89 10.97 -15.28
C SER A 67 2.30 9.69 -15.89
N SER A 68 2.53 8.54 -15.25
CA SER A 68 2.05 7.26 -15.74
C SER A 68 0.63 6.97 -15.27
N GLN A 69 -0.21 6.48 -16.18
CA GLN A 69 -1.57 6.02 -15.88
C GLN A 69 -1.61 4.97 -14.77
N VAL A 70 -0.57 4.13 -14.72
CA VAL A 70 -0.34 3.16 -13.66
C VAL A 70 0.98 3.46 -12.98
N ALA A 71 0.96 3.68 -11.67
CA ALA A 71 2.14 3.99 -10.89
C ALA A 71 2.17 3.24 -9.55
N SER A 72 3.34 3.17 -8.93
CA SER A 72 3.53 2.56 -7.62
C SER A 72 3.87 3.64 -6.60
N LEU A 73 3.14 3.66 -5.50
CA LEU A 73 3.35 4.54 -4.36
C LEU A 73 3.99 3.76 -3.20
N THR A 74 5.13 4.24 -2.72
CA THR A 74 5.87 3.63 -1.59
C THR A 74 6.09 4.68 -0.51
N CYS A 75 5.85 4.31 0.75
CA CYS A 75 5.99 5.21 1.89
C CYS A 75 7.02 4.68 2.90
N SER A 76 7.97 5.52 3.31
CA SER A 76 9.02 5.14 4.26
C SER A 76 8.58 5.19 5.73
N LYS A 77 7.47 5.86 6.03
CA LYS A 77 6.91 5.97 7.39
C LYS A 77 5.40 5.70 7.41
N PRO A 78 4.87 5.10 8.48
CA PRO A 78 3.43 4.97 8.67
C PRO A 78 2.77 6.33 8.80
N GLY A 79 1.50 6.44 8.42
CA GLY A 79 0.74 7.67 8.47
C GLY A 79 -0.42 7.72 7.50
N GLN A 80 -1.16 8.82 7.51
CA GLN A 80 -2.20 9.11 6.53
C GLN A 80 -1.66 10.10 5.50
N TYR A 81 -1.73 9.72 4.22
CA TYR A 81 -1.18 10.51 3.12
C TYR A 81 -2.26 10.84 2.11
N LYS A 82 -2.32 12.12 1.72
CA LYS A 82 -3.20 12.58 0.64
C LYS A 82 -2.51 12.32 -0.71
N VAL A 83 -3.21 11.68 -1.62
CA VAL A 83 -2.82 11.51 -3.02
C VAL A 83 -3.79 12.33 -3.86
N ASP A 84 -3.26 13.28 -4.61
CA ASP A 84 -3.98 14.08 -5.58
C ASP A 84 -3.62 13.61 -7.00
N LEU A 85 -4.59 13.63 -7.91
CA LEU A 85 -4.38 13.41 -9.34
C LEU A 85 -4.69 14.71 -10.08
N LYS A 86 -3.66 15.34 -10.63
CA LYS A 86 -3.80 16.55 -11.42
C LYS A 86 -3.97 16.17 -12.89
N LEU A 87 -5.00 16.72 -13.52
CA LEU A 87 -5.26 16.57 -14.95
C LEU A 87 -4.90 17.89 -15.66
N ASN A 88 -3.71 17.95 -16.28
CA ASN A 88 -3.30 19.11 -17.05
C ASN A 88 -4.16 19.21 -18.33
N GLY A 89 -4.74 20.39 -18.57
CA GLY A 89 -5.64 20.61 -19.72
C GLY A 89 -7.12 20.33 -19.44
N SER A 90 -7.46 19.85 -18.24
CA SER A 90 -8.84 19.70 -17.77
C SER A 90 -9.20 20.82 -16.79
N SER A 91 -10.42 21.37 -16.89
CA SER A 91 -10.99 22.27 -15.87
C SER A 91 -11.55 21.54 -14.65
N THR A 92 -11.44 20.21 -14.62
CA THR A 92 -12.00 19.37 -13.57
C THR A 92 -10.91 19.03 -12.56
N GLU A 93 -11.06 19.53 -11.34
CA GLU A 93 -10.23 19.11 -10.21
C GLU A 93 -10.79 17.80 -9.65
N GLU A 94 -9.96 16.76 -9.64
CA GLU A 94 -10.33 15.51 -8.97
C GLU A 94 -10.04 15.61 -7.47
N ALA A 95 -10.98 15.14 -6.65
CA ALA A 95 -10.79 15.12 -5.22
C ALA A 95 -9.67 14.15 -4.84
N GLY A 96 -8.66 14.65 -4.11
CA GLY A 96 -7.62 13.81 -3.53
C GLY A 96 -8.18 12.80 -2.54
N ARG A 97 -7.56 11.61 -2.49
CA ARG A 97 -7.94 10.54 -1.56
C ARG A 97 -6.87 10.37 -0.49
N TYR A 98 -7.31 10.13 0.74
CA TYR A 98 -6.42 9.84 1.86
C TYR A 98 -6.19 8.34 1.97
N ILE A 99 -4.93 7.93 1.98
CA ILE A 99 -4.50 6.53 2.10
C ILE A 99 -3.81 6.37 3.45
N ASN A 100 -4.29 5.43 4.26
CA ASN A 100 -3.65 5.06 5.52
C ASN A 100 -2.59 3.99 5.26
N VAL A 101 -1.37 4.25 5.72
CA VAL A 101 -0.22 3.34 5.61
C VAL A 101 0.21 2.90 6.99
N GLN A 102 0.20 1.60 7.23
CA GLN A 102 0.58 1.00 8.51
C GLN A 102 2.09 0.74 8.58
N ALA A 103 2.62 0.63 9.79
CA ALA A 103 4.00 0.19 9.96
C ALA A 103 4.09 -1.28 9.57
N TYR A 104 5.09 -1.63 8.74
CA TYR A 104 5.40 -3.03 8.53
C TYR A 104 6.14 -3.57 9.76
N HIS A 105 5.54 -4.52 10.47
CA HIS A 105 6.19 -5.25 11.55
C HIS A 105 6.60 -6.63 11.02
N ALA A 106 7.91 -6.88 10.91
CA ALA A 106 8.42 -8.23 10.68
C ALA A 106 8.21 -9.03 11.98
N CYS A 107 7.23 -9.94 11.99
CA CYS A 107 7.06 -10.88 13.11
C CYS A 107 8.06 -12.03 12.94
N TYR A 108 8.99 -12.16 13.88
CA TYR A 108 9.90 -13.29 13.92
C TYR A 108 9.36 -14.36 14.87
N ARG A 109 9.39 -15.62 14.42
CA ARG A 109 9.09 -16.76 15.29
C ARG A 109 10.38 -17.54 15.54
N TRP A 110 10.70 -17.74 16.81
CA TRP A 110 11.87 -18.49 17.23
C TRP A 110 11.46 -19.63 18.16
N TYR A 111 12.19 -20.73 18.10
CA TYR A 111 12.02 -21.87 18.99
C TYR A 111 13.38 -22.38 19.48
N LEU A 112 13.42 -22.82 20.73
CA LEU A 112 14.56 -23.56 21.27
C LEU A 112 14.49 -25.01 20.78
N VAL A 113 15.52 -25.45 20.09
CA VAL A 113 15.67 -26.85 19.68
C VAL A 113 16.68 -27.51 20.59
N LYS A 114 16.20 -28.48 21.38
CA LYS A 114 17.06 -29.35 22.19
C LYS A 114 17.65 -30.43 21.29
N SER A 115 18.96 -30.42 21.10
CA SER A 115 19.68 -31.48 20.40
C SER A 115 19.87 -32.69 21.31
N ASN A 116 19.88 -33.89 20.72
CA ASN A 116 20.08 -35.16 21.44
C ASN A 116 21.45 -35.23 22.16
N ASN A 117 22.40 -34.36 21.78
CA ASN A 117 23.72 -34.22 22.42
C ASN A 117 23.76 -33.12 23.50
N GLN A 118 22.64 -32.81 24.14
CA GLN A 118 22.50 -31.77 25.19
C GLN A 118 22.84 -30.32 24.77
N SER A 119 23.19 -30.07 23.50
CA SER A 119 23.37 -28.72 22.98
C SER A 119 22.00 -28.09 22.67
N LEU A 120 21.75 -26.91 23.24
CA LEU A 120 20.62 -26.06 22.86
C LEU A 120 21.01 -25.25 21.62
N SER A 121 20.19 -25.29 20.59
CA SER A 121 20.35 -24.44 19.40
C SER A 121 19.09 -23.61 19.18
N VAL A 122 19.26 -22.32 18.88
CA VAL A 122 18.16 -21.44 18.50
C VAL A 122 17.93 -21.60 17.00
N ARG A 123 16.71 -21.93 16.59
CA ARG A 123 16.31 -21.86 15.17
C ARG A 123 15.32 -20.72 14.97
N ILE A 124 15.62 -19.89 13.98
CA ILE A 124 14.77 -18.77 13.58
C ILE A 124 14.13 -19.18 12.27
N HIS A 125 12.80 -19.26 12.25
CA HIS A 125 12.07 -19.46 11.01
C HIS A 125 11.54 -18.10 10.56
N HIS A 126 11.96 -17.71 9.35
CA HIS A 126 11.40 -16.56 8.68
C HIS A 126 10.11 -16.99 7.99
N GLU A 127 8.98 -16.44 8.42
CA GLU A 127 7.70 -16.64 7.74
C GLU A 127 7.65 -15.65 6.57
N ASN A 128 8.29 -16.06 5.46
CA ASN A 128 8.31 -15.45 4.12
C ASN A 128 8.38 -13.92 4.02
N THR A 129 9.58 -13.38 3.77
CA THR A 129 9.97 -12.60 2.56
C THR A 129 11.32 -11.92 2.76
N GLU A 130 12.36 -12.44 2.10
CA GLU A 130 13.70 -11.87 1.86
C GLU A 130 14.54 -11.34 3.04
N SER A 131 15.80 -11.81 3.03
CA SER A 131 16.87 -11.56 4.00
C SER A 131 17.05 -10.09 4.34
N THR A 132 16.83 -9.74 5.60
CA THR A 132 17.31 -8.49 6.19
C THR A 132 18.58 -8.77 6.97
N SER A 133 19.59 -7.91 6.76
CA SER A 133 21.00 -8.06 7.15
C SER A 133 21.26 -8.54 8.58
N ASP A 134 22.17 -9.51 8.70
CA ASP A 134 22.60 -10.23 9.91
C ASP A 134 23.06 -9.36 11.10
N HIS A 135 23.37 -8.08 10.89
CA HIS A 135 24.03 -7.25 11.90
C HIS A 135 23.16 -6.84 13.09
N THR A 136 21.86 -6.58 12.89
CA THR A 136 20.96 -6.16 13.98
C THR A 136 20.64 -7.34 14.90
N MET A 137 20.59 -8.55 14.34
CA MET A 137 20.19 -9.75 15.04
C MET A 137 21.33 -10.32 15.90
N ALA A 138 22.58 -10.24 15.44
CA ALA A 138 23.75 -10.60 16.23
C ALA A 138 23.85 -9.80 17.54
N SER A 139 23.50 -8.51 17.50
CA SER A 139 23.52 -7.63 18.69
C SER A 139 22.48 -8.02 19.75
N PHE A 140 21.29 -8.43 19.32
CA PHE A 140 20.23 -8.91 20.21
C PHE A 140 20.60 -10.24 20.89
N PHE A 141 21.25 -11.15 20.16
CA PHE A 141 21.73 -12.42 20.72
C PHE A 141 22.89 -12.23 21.70
N HIS A 142 23.79 -11.28 21.43
CA HIS A 142 24.85 -10.93 22.38
C HIS A 142 24.26 -10.40 23.70
N ASP A 143 23.21 -9.57 23.63
CA ASP A 143 22.56 -9.02 24.83
C ASP A 143 21.81 -10.12 25.63
N LEU A 144 21.14 -11.06 24.96
CA LEU A 144 20.51 -12.21 25.61
C LEU A 144 21.52 -13.18 26.24
N SER A 145 22.65 -13.44 25.56
CA SER A 145 23.75 -14.24 26.10
C SER A 145 24.37 -13.59 27.35
N SER A 146 24.43 -12.26 27.40
CA SER A 146 24.98 -11.52 28.54
C SER A 146 24.04 -11.44 29.74
N LYS A 147 22.75 -11.76 29.55
CA LYS A 147 21.70 -11.67 30.58
C LYS A 147 21.26 -13.01 31.16
N GLN A 148 21.88 -14.13 30.77
CA GLN A 148 21.69 -15.40 31.46
C GLN A 148 22.53 -15.45 32.74
N LEU A 149 21.86 -15.28 33.88
CA LEU A 149 22.20 -15.82 35.20
C LEU A 149 21.82 -17.31 35.25
#